data_AF-A0A2N1QS82-F1
#
_entry.id   AF-A0A2N1QS82-F1
#
_cell.length_a   1.000
_cell.length_b   1.000
_cell.length_c   1.000
_cell.angle_alpha   90.00
_cell.angle_beta   90.00
_cell.angle_gamma   90.00
#
_symmetry.space_group_name_H-M   'P 1'
#
loop_
_entity.id
_entity.type
_entity.pdbx_description
1 polymer ?
#
loop_
_entity_poly.entity_id
_entity_poly.type
_entity_poly.pdbx_seq_one_letter_code
_entity_poly.pdbx_strand_id
1 'polypeptide(L)'
;MREEDRRFLLELSRRYRFSFQQMRMLIEQSIDLSLWDQGSLSMLWNDEDGGNLSGKPRTKAIIDAVSQQIDILRKDPTDYSDFTRKPKTTNKATHIETLGDERLLGRCPCPVSGEKTRCCNLLTLDVVQQCAFACSYCSIQSFYHKEEIHFAANLAQRLETLELPEGAWHIGTGQSSDSLMWGNDHGILDALSSFATKHPQIVLELKTKSGRTDWLDNTSFPRNMVASWSLNAPTVIRKEEHLTASLEKRFAAARKAADCGMPIGFHLHPMVHFTGWEEEYRTVVDEITTRFSPEEVVMVSLGTLTFTKEVLKQLRESGRPSRILQMELTETAGKYSYPVETKQQMFSHAYNCFPKSWKTGKGPFFYLCMELPQLWEPVFGYSFPDNASFEAAMRRHYREKVFPRS
;
A
#
# COMPACT_ATOMS: atom_id res chain seq x y z
N MET A 1 0.82 22.76 -7.82
CA MET A 1 0.99 24.01 -7.04
C MET A 1 -0.03 25.03 -7.51
N ARG A 2 -0.54 25.90 -6.62
CA ARG A 2 -1.46 26.98 -7.00
C ARG A 2 -0.72 28.07 -7.80
N GLU A 3 -1.46 28.82 -8.62
CA GLU A 3 -0.87 29.90 -9.43
C GLU A 3 -0.42 31.09 -8.57
N GLU A 4 -1.05 31.33 -7.42
CA GLU A 4 -0.60 32.34 -6.45
C GLU A 4 0.77 31.98 -5.85
N ASP A 5 0.96 30.73 -5.44
CA ASP A 5 2.23 30.22 -4.91
C ASP A 5 3.33 30.30 -5.97
N ARG A 6 3.00 30.00 -7.23
CA ARG A 6 3.94 30.12 -8.35
C ARG A 6 4.42 31.56 -8.51
N ARG A 7 3.50 32.52 -8.51
CA ARG A 7 3.83 33.95 -8.62
C ARG A 7 4.67 34.41 -7.43
N PHE A 8 4.29 34.00 -6.22
CA PHE A 8 5.02 34.31 -5.00
C PHE A 8 6.46 33.78 -5.02
N LEU A 9 6.66 32.52 -5.41
CA LEU A 9 7.99 31.92 -5.55
C LEU A 9 8.85 32.63 -6.61
N LEU A 10 8.24 33.06 -7.73
CA LEU A 10 8.94 33.86 -8.75
C LEU A 10 9.36 35.22 -8.20
N GLU A 11 8.52 35.89 -7.42
CA GLU A 11 8.87 37.15 -6.74
C GLU A 11 10.00 36.96 -5.73
N LEU A 12 9.94 35.91 -4.89
CA LEU A 12 10.99 35.60 -3.93
C LEU A 12 12.33 35.31 -4.63
N SER A 13 12.31 34.60 -5.76
CA SER A 13 13.54 34.28 -6.53
C SER A 13 14.26 35.52 -7.10
N ARG A 14 13.54 36.64 -7.26
CA ARG A 14 14.11 37.94 -7.67
C ARG A 14 14.68 38.71 -6.47
N ARG A 15 14.05 38.60 -5.31
CA ARG A 15 14.45 39.27 -4.06
C ARG A 15 15.63 38.58 -3.37
N TYR A 16 15.67 37.25 -3.44
CA TYR A 16 16.63 36.40 -2.75
C TYR A 16 17.45 35.56 -3.74
N ARG A 17 18.75 35.42 -3.49
CA ARG A 17 19.63 34.54 -4.27
C ARG A 17 19.62 33.13 -3.70
N PHE A 18 18.55 32.38 -3.96
CA PHE A 18 18.44 30.99 -3.51
C PHE A 18 19.40 30.06 -4.25
N SER A 19 19.90 29.04 -3.55
CA SER A 19 20.51 27.89 -4.20
C SER A 19 19.45 27.04 -4.92
N PHE A 20 19.88 26.17 -5.83
CA PHE A 20 18.99 25.20 -6.48
C PHE A 20 18.23 24.35 -5.46
N GLN A 21 18.90 23.89 -4.39
CA GLN A 21 18.28 23.06 -3.36
C GLN A 21 17.24 23.83 -2.54
N GLN A 22 17.52 25.09 -2.19
CA GLN A 22 16.56 25.94 -1.49
C GLN A 22 15.31 26.18 -2.35
N MET A 23 15.48 26.50 -3.63
CA MET A 23 14.35 26.73 -4.53
C MET A 23 13.53 25.45 -4.72
N ARG A 24 14.19 24.31 -4.93
CA ARG A 24 13.52 23.01 -5.03
C ARG A 24 12.71 22.69 -3.77
N MET A 25 13.28 22.89 -2.60
CA MET A 25 12.62 22.63 -1.33
C MET A 25 11.37 23.51 -1.16
N LEU A 26 11.46 24.82 -1.42
CA LEU A 26 10.31 25.74 -1.34
C LEU A 26 9.20 25.36 -2.34
N ILE A 27 9.56 24.90 -3.53
CA ILE A 27 8.60 24.39 -4.53
C ILE A 27 7.91 23.12 -4.00
N GLU A 28 8.66 22.14 -3.48
CA GLU A 28 8.11 20.90 -2.94
C GLU A 28 7.18 21.20 -1.74
N GLN A 29 7.61 22.07 -0.82
CA GLN A 29 6.82 22.53 0.32
C GLN A 29 5.53 23.23 -0.09
N SER A 30 5.58 24.09 -1.11
CA SER A 30 4.39 24.75 -1.64
C SER A 30 3.42 23.78 -2.32
N ILE A 31 3.94 22.77 -3.03
CA ILE A 31 3.13 21.69 -3.56
C ILE A 31 2.47 20.92 -2.41
N ASP A 32 3.23 20.50 -1.42
CA ASP A 32 2.75 19.76 -0.25
C ASP A 32 1.58 20.50 0.43
N LEU A 33 1.74 21.79 0.78
CA LEU A 33 0.67 22.62 1.35
C LEU A 33 -0.58 22.67 0.46
N SER A 34 -0.39 22.77 -0.85
CA SER A 34 -1.49 22.78 -1.83
C SER A 34 -2.20 21.43 -1.96
N LEU A 35 -1.53 20.30 -1.75
CA LEU A 35 -2.13 18.97 -1.78
C LEU A 35 -2.87 18.67 -0.47
N TRP A 36 -2.29 19.11 0.65
CA TRP A 36 -2.84 18.92 2.00
C TRP A 36 -4.01 19.86 2.32
N ASP A 37 -4.23 20.88 1.49
CA ASP A 37 -5.21 21.93 1.74
C ASP A 37 -4.90 22.74 3.02
N GLN A 38 -3.62 23.07 3.23
CA GLN A 38 -3.08 23.69 4.45
C GLN A 38 -2.59 25.13 4.21
N GLY A 39 -3.34 25.93 3.45
CA GLY A 39 -2.95 27.31 3.14
C GLY A 39 -1.78 27.41 2.15
N SER A 40 -1.23 28.60 1.92
CA SER A 40 -0.19 28.90 0.91
C SER A 40 1.19 29.12 1.50
N LEU A 41 2.24 28.99 0.68
CA LEU A 41 3.61 29.27 1.13
C LEU A 41 3.75 30.73 1.56
N SER A 42 3.02 31.64 0.92
CA SER A 42 3.00 33.07 1.27
C SER A 42 2.47 33.36 2.66
N MET A 43 1.58 32.51 3.21
CA MET A 43 1.08 32.66 4.59
C MET A 43 2.14 32.27 5.63
N LEU A 44 3.08 31.39 5.27
CA LEU A 44 4.15 30.95 6.16
C LEU A 44 5.40 31.82 6.06
N TRP A 45 5.52 32.66 5.02
CA TRP A 45 6.72 33.45 4.78
C TRP A 45 6.69 34.77 5.56
N ASN A 46 7.62 34.95 6.49
CA ASN A 46 7.82 36.21 7.20
C ASN A 46 9.26 36.72 7.06
N ASP A 47 9.44 37.91 6.48
CA ASP A 47 10.78 38.50 6.33
C ASP A 47 11.40 38.89 7.69
N GLU A 48 10.61 39.04 8.74
CA GLU A 48 11.07 39.36 10.11
C GLU A 48 11.79 38.18 10.78
N ASP A 49 11.56 36.95 10.34
CA ASP A 49 12.25 35.75 10.86
C ASP A 49 13.78 35.81 10.61
N GLY A 50 14.21 36.66 9.68
CA GLY A 50 15.61 36.99 9.45
C GLY A 50 16.24 37.85 10.55
N GLY A 51 15.45 38.46 11.44
CA GLY A 51 15.90 39.35 12.51
C GLY A 51 16.89 40.41 12.04
N ASN A 52 18.00 40.55 12.76
CA ASN A 52 19.10 41.46 12.44
C ASN A 52 20.13 40.86 11.46
N LEU A 53 19.91 39.64 10.95
CA LEU A 53 20.83 39.00 10.01
C LEU A 53 20.76 39.67 8.64
N SER A 54 21.85 39.56 7.88
CA SER A 54 21.97 40.07 6.51
C SER A 54 22.47 38.97 5.56
N GLY A 55 22.25 39.14 4.26
CA GLY A 55 22.74 38.23 3.23
C GLY A 55 22.27 36.77 3.39
N LYS A 56 23.17 35.80 3.14
CA LYS A 56 22.86 34.36 3.18
C LYS A 56 22.34 33.87 4.55
N PRO A 57 22.92 34.27 5.70
CA PRO A 57 22.38 33.91 7.01
C PRO A 57 20.92 34.33 7.21
N ARG A 58 20.54 35.54 6.74
CA ARG A 58 19.15 36.00 6.80
C ARG A 58 18.23 35.10 6.00
N THR A 59 18.58 34.84 4.74
CA THR A 59 17.78 33.96 3.86
C THR A 59 17.63 32.57 4.46
N LYS A 60 18.69 32.03 5.06
CA LYS A 60 18.63 30.73 5.73
C LYS A 60 17.67 30.75 6.92
N ALA A 61 17.72 31.76 7.79
CA ALA A 61 16.83 31.85 8.94
C ALA A 61 15.34 31.88 8.54
N ILE A 62 14.98 32.66 7.51
CA ILE A 62 13.60 32.71 6.99
C ILE A 62 13.16 31.35 6.44
N ILE A 63 14.01 30.68 5.66
CA ILE A 63 13.71 29.36 5.10
C ILE A 63 13.58 28.29 6.20
N ASP A 64 14.45 28.35 7.21
CA ASP A 64 14.41 27.43 8.34
C ASP A 64 13.11 27.62 9.15
N ALA A 65 12.64 28.87 9.33
CA ALA A 65 11.36 29.17 9.98
C ALA A 65 10.16 28.60 9.20
N VAL A 66 10.12 28.79 7.87
CA VAL A 66 9.09 28.17 7.02
C VAL A 66 9.12 26.64 7.13
N SER A 67 10.32 26.05 7.10
CA SER A 67 10.48 24.60 7.19
C SER A 67 10.01 24.06 8.55
N GLN A 68 10.30 24.78 9.63
CA GLN A 68 9.83 24.43 10.97
C GLN A 68 8.30 24.41 11.07
N GLN A 69 7.60 25.38 10.47
CA GLN A 69 6.13 25.38 10.42
C GLN A 69 5.57 24.17 9.68
N ILE A 70 6.21 23.77 8.57
CA ILE A 70 5.79 22.59 7.80
C ILE A 70 6.10 21.30 8.55
N ASP A 71 7.22 21.23 9.26
CA ASP A 71 7.58 20.06 10.05
C ASP A 71 6.64 19.88 11.26
N ILE A 72 6.11 20.96 11.84
CA ILE A 72 5.02 20.89 12.82
C ILE A 72 3.79 20.19 12.22
N LEU A 73 3.39 20.55 10.98
CA LEU A 73 2.25 19.90 10.30
C LEU A 73 2.46 18.40 10.05
N ARG A 74 3.72 17.94 9.94
CA ARG A 74 4.09 16.54 9.70
C ARG A 74 4.24 15.71 10.98
N LYS A 75 4.53 16.36 12.11
CA LYS A 75 4.85 15.71 13.37
C LYS A 75 3.61 15.15 14.06
N ASP A 76 2.53 15.92 14.03
CA ASP A 76 1.26 15.49 14.62
C ASP A 76 0.56 14.47 13.70
N PRO A 77 -0.23 13.52 14.25
CA PRO A 77 -1.07 12.66 13.44
C PRO A 77 -1.92 13.48 12.48
N THR A 78 -1.99 13.06 11.21
CA THR A 78 -2.77 13.77 10.21
C THR A 78 -4.22 13.92 10.67
N ASP A 79 -4.75 15.14 10.74
CA ASP A 79 -6.19 15.34 10.90
C ASP A 79 -6.87 15.24 9.53
N TYR A 80 -8.03 14.60 9.44
CA TYR A 80 -8.85 14.51 8.23
C TYR A 80 -10.23 15.16 8.39
N SER A 81 -10.49 15.78 9.55
CA SER A 81 -11.79 16.36 9.91
C SER A 81 -12.21 17.49 8.97
N ASP A 82 -11.25 18.35 8.59
CA ASP A 82 -11.40 19.49 7.69
C ASP A 82 -11.05 19.16 6.22
N PHE A 83 -10.43 18.01 5.94
CA PHE A 83 -10.01 17.63 4.59
C PHE A 83 -11.20 17.16 3.72
N THR A 84 -11.83 18.08 2.98
CA THR A 84 -13.05 17.78 2.20
C THR A 84 -12.82 17.67 0.69
N ARG A 85 -11.65 18.10 0.21
CA ARG A 85 -11.34 18.18 -1.21
C ARG A 85 -11.20 16.79 -1.83
N LYS A 86 -11.92 16.55 -2.93
CA LYS A 86 -11.85 15.28 -3.67
C LYS A 86 -11.01 15.44 -4.94
N PRO A 87 -10.24 14.43 -5.35
CA PRO A 87 -9.57 14.46 -6.64
C PRO A 87 -10.58 14.38 -7.79
N LYS A 88 -10.20 14.94 -8.93
CA LYS A 88 -10.95 14.75 -10.18
C LYS A 88 -10.81 13.30 -10.63
N THR A 89 -11.92 12.69 -11.02
CA THR A 89 -11.93 11.36 -11.63
C THR A 89 -11.57 11.47 -13.11
N THR A 90 -10.68 10.61 -13.57
CA THR A 90 -10.32 10.46 -14.99
C THR A 90 -10.63 9.04 -15.42
N ASN A 91 -11.32 8.87 -16.54
CA ASN A 91 -11.51 7.55 -17.15
C ASN A 91 -10.18 7.09 -17.74
N LYS A 92 -9.89 5.80 -17.61
CA LYS A 92 -8.74 5.16 -18.26
C LYS A 92 -9.23 4.33 -19.45
N ALA A 93 -8.50 4.35 -20.54
CA ALA A 93 -8.75 3.48 -21.68
C ALA A 93 -8.34 2.04 -21.33
N THR A 94 -9.13 1.06 -21.74
CA THR A 94 -8.82 -0.36 -21.56
C THR A 94 -8.29 -0.92 -22.86
N HIS A 95 -7.11 -1.53 -22.80
CA HIS A 95 -6.45 -2.17 -23.92
C HIS A 95 -6.20 -3.63 -23.56
N ILE A 96 -6.63 -4.52 -24.45
CA ILE A 96 -6.12 -5.89 -24.44
C ILE A 96 -4.85 -5.84 -25.27
N GLU A 97 -3.70 -6.16 -24.69
CA GLU A 97 -2.47 -6.17 -25.47
C GLU A 97 -2.61 -7.16 -26.62
N THR A 98 -2.26 -6.74 -27.83
CA THR A 98 -2.52 -7.52 -29.03
C THR A 98 -1.57 -8.72 -29.17
N LEU A 99 -0.37 -8.67 -28.57
CA LEU A 99 0.67 -9.72 -28.50
C LEU A 99 1.95 -9.09 -27.90
N GLY A 100 2.63 -9.74 -26.94
CA GLY A 100 3.87 -9.21 -26.38
C GLY A 100 4.68 -10.16 -25.48
N ASP A 101 6.00 -9.96 -25.46
CA ASP A 101 7.02 -10.61 -24.60
C ASP A 101 6.98 -10.11 -23.14
N GLU A 102 5.86 -9.54 -22.70
CA GLU A 102 5.73 -8.95 -21.36
C GLU A 102 6.02 -10.02 -20.29
N ARG A 103 6.89 -9.72 -19.33
CA ARG A 103 7.24 -10.70 -18.32
C ARG A 103 6.09 -10.86 -17.33
N LEU A 104 5.41 -12.00 -17.34
CA LEU A 104 4.32 -12.29 -16.38
C LEU A 104 4.84 -12.48 -14.95
N LEU A 105 5.97 -13.19 -14.78
CA LEU A 105 6.44 -13.58 -13.45
C LEU A 105 7.50 -12.60 -12.92
N GLY A 106 7.13 -11.81 -11.91
CA GLY A 106 7.99 -10.86 -11.23
C GLY A 106 8.39 -11.30 -9.81
N ARG A 107 8.96 -10.35 -9.06
CA ARG A 107 9.25 -10.49 -7.63
C ARG A 107 8.78 -9.24 -6.90
N CYS A 108 8.28 -9.42 -5.69
CA CYS A 108 7.95 -8.31 -4.81
C CYS A 108 9.19 -7.40 -4.62
N PRO A 109 9.06 -6.07 -4.69
CA PRO A 109 10.19 -5.14 -4.57
C PRO A 109 10.67 -4.96 -3.11
N CYS A 110 10.54 -6.00 -2.28
CA CYS A 110 11.16 -6.02 -0.96
C CYS A 110 12.69 -5.98 -1.14
N PRO A 111 13.45 -5.26 -0.30
CA PRO A 111 14.90 -5.31 -0.35
C PRO A 111 15.39 -6.73 0.01
N VAL A 112 15.68 -7.55 -1.00
CA VAL A 112 16.22 -8.91 -0.81
C VAL A 112 17.70 -8.83 -0.37
N SER A 113 18.43 -7.80 -0.81
CA SER A 113 19.84 -7.64 -0.51
C SER A 113 20.08 -7.14 0.92
N GLY A 114 20.81 -7.95 1.70
CA GLY A 114 21.30 -7.60 3.04
C GLY A 114 20.27 -7.74 4.17
N GLU A 115 19.17 -8.46 3.95
CA GLU A 115 18.12 -8.73 4.96
C GLU A 115 17.63 -7.50 5.74
N LYS A 116 17.64 -6.32 5.10
CA LYS A 116 17.22 -5.06 5.72
C LYS A 116 15.78 -5.11 6.21
N THR A 117 14.94 -5.94 5.58
CA THR A 117 13.57 -6.24 5.97
C THR A 117 13.39 -7.76 6.05
N ARG A 118 12.43 -8.24 6.85
CA ARG A 118 12.02 -9.65 6.79
C ARG A 118 11.15 -9.87 5.55
N CYS A 119 11.72 -10.47 4.50
CA CYS A 119 11.03 -10.68 3.23
C CYS A 119 10.54 -12.13 3.08
N CYS A 120 9.29 -12.28 2.61
CA CYS A 120 8.65 -13.57 2.37
C CYS A 120 8.96 -14.16 0.99
N ASN A 121 9.87 -13.54 0.22
CA ASN A 121 10.26 -13.93 -1.14
C ASN A 121 9.08 -14.11 -2.14
N LEU A 122 8.01 -13.34 -1.94
CA LEU A 122 6.82 -13.34 -2.79
C LEU A 122 7.17 -13.15 -4.27
N LEU A 123 6.74 -14.11 -5.10
CA LEU A 123 6.70 -13.95 -6.55
C LEU A 123 5.44 -13.19 -6.94
N THR A 124 5.48 -12.46 -8.05
CA THR A 124 4.31 -11.73 -8.56
C THR A 124 3.92 -12.27 -9.91
N LEU A 125 2.63 -12.27 -10.20
CA LEU A 125 2.10 -12.63 -11.51
C LEU A 125 1.33 -11.43 -12.06
N ASP A 126 1.96 -10.74 -12.99
CA ASP A 126 1.53 -9.44 -13.49
C ASP A 126 0.61 -9.63 -14.72
N VAL A 127 -0.56 -10.23 -14.48
CA VAL A 127 -1.56 -10.56 -15.52
C VAL A 127 -2.30 -9.34 -16.08
N VAL A 128 -2.42 -8.29 -15.27
CA VAL A 128 -2.95 -6.99 -15.67
C VAL A 128 -1.97 -5.95 -15.16
N GLN A 129 -1.69 -4.96 -15.99
CA GLN A 129 -0.88 -3.81 -15.59
C GLN A 129 -1.77 -2.57 -15.49
N GLN A 130 -1.55 -1.80 -14.43
CA GLN A 130 -2.38 -0.67 -14.00
C GLN A 130 -3.71 -1.09 -13.33
N CYS A 131 -4.27 -0.18 -12.53
CA CYS A 131 -5.53 -0.36 -11.82
C CYS A 131 -6.51 0.78 -12.13
N ALA A 132 -7.82 0.52 -12.11
CA ALA A 132 -8.88 1.52 -12.26
C ALA A 132 -9.15 2.30 -10.96
N PHE A 133 -8.69 1.80 -9.81
CA PHE A 133 -8.77 2.53 -8.55
C PHE A 133 -7.82 3.73 -8.53
N ALA A 134 -8.15 4.70 -7.67
CA ALA A 134 -7.51 5.99 -7.58
C ALA A 134 -6.92 6.27 -6.19
N CYS A 135 -6.36 5.24 -5.52
CA CYS A 135 -5.74 5.44 -4.20
C CYS A 135 -4.60 6.46 -4.27
N SER A 136 -4.59 7.43 -3.36
CA SER A 136 -3.60 8.51 -3.37
C SER A 136 -2.19 8.00 -3.15
N TYR A 137 -1.98 6.96 -2.33
CA TYR A 137 -0.66 6.38 -2.06
C TYR A 137 -0.20 5.32 -3.10
N CYS A 138 -0.93 5.14 -4.19
CA CYS A 138 -0.73 3.99 -5.08
C CYS A 138 0.62 4.02 -5.81
N SER A 139 1.47 3.03 -5.54
CA SER A 139 2.73 2.85 -6.26
C SER A 139 2.52 2.37 -7.70
N ILE A 140 1.49 1.58 -8.00
CA ILE A 140 1.18 1.07 -9.35
C ILE A 140 0.99 2.22 -10.34
N GLN A 141 0.25 3.25 -9.93
CA GLN A 141 0.06 4.45 -10.76
C GLN A 141 1.35 5.20 -11.05
N SER A 142 2.41 4.94 -10.27
CA SER A 142 3.72 5.51 -10.51
C SER A 142 4.58 4.69 -11.48
N PHE A 143 4.31 3.40 -11.63
CA PHE A 143 5.14 2.49 -12.42
C PHE A 143 4.60 2.20 -13.82
N TYR A 144 3.28 2.32 -14.03
CA TYR A 144 2.62 1.97 -15.30
C TYR A 144 1.92 3.16 -15.95
N HIS A 145 1.51 2.99 -17.22
CA HIS A 145 0.84 4.02 -18.03
C HIS A 145 -0.31 4.71 -17.29
N LYS A 146 -0.34 6.05 -17.28
CA LYS A 146 -1.28 6.81 -16.43
C LYS A 146 -2.74 6.66 -16.87
N GLU A 147 -2.96 6.40 -18.15
CA GLU A 147 -4.28 6.48 -18.79
C GLU A 147 -4.76 5.15 -19.39
N GLU A 148 -3.94 4.10 -19.38
CA GLU A 148 -4.23 2.82 -20.04
C GLU A 148 -4.15 1.65 -19.05
N ILE A 149 -5.04 0.68 -19.19
CA ILE A 149 -5.03 -0.60 -18.47
C ILE A 149 -4.76 -1.70 -19.47
N HIS A 150 -3.74 -2.51 -19.21
CA HIS A 150 -3.24 -3.52 -20.15
C HIS A 150 -3.53 -4.92 -19.60
N PHE A 151 -4.24 -5.72 -20.39
CA PHE A 151 -4.51 -7.12 -20.11
C PHE A 151 -3.54 -8.01 -20.90
N ALA A 152 -2.93 -8.98 -20.23
CA ALA A 152 -2.02 -9.91 -20.88
C ALA A 152 -2.74 -10.76 -21.95
N ALA A 153 -2.22 -10.74 -23.18
CA ALA A 153 -2.75 -11.55 -24.27
C ALA A 153 -2.44 -13.04 -24.07
N ASN A 154 -3.31 -13.94 -24.58
CA ASN A 154 -3.11 -15.39 -24.59
C ASN A 154 -2.75 -15.98 -23.22
N LEU A 155 -3.31 -15.42 -22.13
CA LEU A 155 -2.90 -15.71 -20.76
C LEU A 155 -2.90 -17.22 -20.45
N ALA A 156 -3.95 -17.95 -20.82
CA ALA A 156 -4.05 -19.39 -20.56
C ALA A 156 -2.86 -20.17 -21.17
N GLN A 157 -2.55 -19.96 -22.46
CA GLN A 157 -1.40 -20.59 -23.11
C GLN A 157 -0.06 -20.22 -22.48
N ARG A 158 0.08 -18.97 -22.04
CA ARG A 158 1.32 -18.48 -21.41
C ARG A 158 1.52 -19.07 -20.02
N LEU A 159 0.44 -19.25 -19.26
CA LEU A 159 0.49 -19.92 -17.95
C LEU A 159 0.71 -21.43 -18.10
N GLU A 160 0.26 -22.05 -19.18
CA GLU A 160 0.54 -23.47 -19.47
C GLU A 160 2.04 -23.74 -19.67
N THR A 161 2.77 -22.82 -20.30
CA THR A 161 4.20 -22.96 -20.60
C THR A 161 5.11 -22.24 -19.60
N LEU A 162 4.54 -21.53 -18.61
CA LEU A 162 5.31 -20.78 -17.62
C LEU A 162 6.10 -21.73 -16.70
N GLU A 163 7.43 -21.61 -16.76
CA GLU A 163 8.32 -22.30 -15.82
C GLU A 163 8.44 -21.50 -14.52
N LEU A 164 8.18 -22.17 -13.41
CA LEU A 164 8.35 -21.58 -12.09
C LEU A 164 9.79 -21.77 -11.59
N PRO A 165 10.40 -20.74 -10.96
CA PRO A 165 11.71 -20.88 -10.38
C PRO A 165 11.71 -21.92 -9.26
N GLU A 166 12.84 -22.56 -9.04
CA GLU A 166 13.01 -23.50 -7.93
C GLU A 166 12.65 -22.83 -6.60
N GLY A 167 11.90 -23.56 -5.76
CA GLY A 167 11.44 -23.05 -4.46
C GLY A 167 10.19 -22.17 -4.51
N ALA A 168 9.63 -21.88 -5.69
CA ALA A 168 8.37 -21.14 -5.80
C ALA A 168 7.25 -21.79 -4.96
N TRP A 169 6.61 -21.00 -4.11
CA TRP A 169 5.55 -21.49 -3.21
C TRP A 169 4.44 -20.45 -2.94
N HIS A 170 4.70 -19.16 -3.11
CA HIS A 170 3.68 -18.10 -2.96
C HIS A 170 3.79 -17.10 -4.10
N ILE A 171 2.70 -16.94 -4.83
CA ILE A 171 2.59 -16.04 -5.98
C ILE A 171 1.41 -15.09 -5.74
N GLY A 172 1.65 -13.79 -5.80
CA GLY A 172 0.62 -12.76 -5.62
C GLY A 172 0.26 -12.06 -6.94
N THR A 173 -1.00 -11.73 -7.12
CA THR A 173 -1.52 -11.05 -8.33
C THR A 173 -1.80 -9.55 -8.12
N GLY A 174 -1.45 -9.00 -6.95
CA GLY A 174 -1.80 -7.64 -6.54
C GLY A 174 -0.69 -6.58 -6.70
N GLN A 175 0.42 -6.91 -7.36
CA GLN A 175 1.57 -5.99 -7.47
C GLN A 175 1.46 -5.03 -8.65
N SER A 176 0.90 -5.49 -9.77
CA SER A 176 0.75 -4.71 -11.01
C SER A 176 -0.69 -4.20 -11.23
N SER A 177 -1.67 -4.80 -10.56
CA SER A 177 -3.10 -4.43 -10.62
C SER A 177 -3.86 -4.91 -9.37
N ASP A 178 -5.19 -4.78 -9.39
CA ASP A 178 -6.12 -5.38 -8.45
C ASP A 178 -6.81 -6.57 -9.12
N SER A 179 -6.58 -7.79 -8.62
CA SER A 179 -6.91 -8.99 -9.40
C SER A 179 -8.38 -9.35 -9.41
N LEU A 180 -9.15 -8.98 -8.39
CA LEU A 180 -10.59 -9.29 -8.32
C LEU A 180 -11.49 -8.13 -8.75
N MET A 181 -10.93 -6.93 -8.92
CA MET A 181 -11.68 -5.81 -9.48
C MET A 181 -12.19 -6.10 -10.90
N TRP A 182 -11.41 -6.83 -11.69
CA TRP A 182 -11.75 -7.23 -13.06
C TRP A 182 -12.67 -8.45 -13.13
N GLY A 183 -13.00 -9.09 -12.00
CA GLY A 183 -13.72 -10.38 -12.04
C GLY A 183 -13.04 -11.38 -12.99
N ASN A 184 -13.82 -12.16 -13.71
CA ASN A 184 -13.30 -13.07 -14.75
C ASN A 184 -13.29 -12.43 -16.15
N ASP A 185 -13.23 -11.10 -16.24
CA ASP A 185 -13.14 -10.42 -17.54
C ASP A 185 -11.88 -10.91 -18.28
N HIS A 186 -12.03 -11.16 -19.59
CA HIS A 186 -10.98 -11.73 -20.43
C HIS A 186 -10.45 -13.13 -19.99
N GLY A 187 -11.22 -13.87 -19.17
CA GLY A 187 -10.88 -15.23 -18.76
C GLY A 187 -9.70 -15.32 -17.79
N ILE A 188 -9.37 -14.23 -17.08
CA ILE A 188 -8.22 -14.18 -16.18
C ILE A 188 -8.34 -15.20 -15.05
N LEU A 189 -9.50 -15.26 -14.39
CA LEU A 189 -9.66 -16.11 -13.22
C LEU A 189 -9.74 -17.59 -13.60
N ASP A 190 -10.28 -17.91 -14.78
CA ASP A 190 -10.23 -19.28 -15.31
C ASP A 190 -8.78 -19.70 -15.59
N ALA A 191 -8.00 -18.86 -16.27
CA ALA A 191 -6.58 -19.14 -16.55
C ALA A 191 -5.77 -19.29 -15.25
N LEU A 192 -6.00 -18.42 -14.26
CA LEU A 192 -5.37 -18.50 -12.95
C LEU A 192 -5.80 -19.75 -12.16
N SER A 193 -7.07 -20.16 -12.25
CA SER A 193 -7.59 -21.38 -11.62
C SER A 193 -6.97 -22.64 -12.22
N SER A 194 -6.88 -22.72 -13.55
CA SER A 194 -6.19 -23.81 -14.25
C SER A 194 -4.71 -23.87 -13.87
N PHE A 195 -4.04 -22.71 -13.79
CA PHE A 195 -2.65 -22.62 -13.35
C PHE A 195 -2.47 -23.09 -11.91
N ALA A 196 -3.29 -22.62 -10.97
CA ALA A 196 -3.23 -23.04 -9.58
C ALA A 196 -3.49 -24.55 -9.41
N THR A 197 -4.42 -25.11 -10.20
CA THR A 197 -4.71 -26.56 -10.22
C THR A 197 -3.52 -27.38 -10.70
N LYS A 198 -2.80 -26.90 -11.74
CA LYS A 198 -1.59 -27.54 -12.26
C LYS A 198 -0.42 -27.50 -11.26
N HIS A 199 -0.41 -26.50 -10.37
CA HIS A 199 0.66 -26.28 -9.40
C HIS A 199 0.13 -26.37 -7.94
N PRO A 200 -0.31 -27.55 -7.46
CA PRO A 200 -0.90 -27.69 -6.13
C PRO A 200 0.09 -27.37 -4.98
N GLN A 201 1.39 -27.29 -5.24
CA GLN A 201 2.39 -26.92 -4.26
C GLN A 201 2.51 -25.41 -3.99
N ILE A 202 1.95 -24.57 -4.86
CA ILE A 202 1.98 -23.11 -4.70
C ILE A 202 0.68 -22.61 -4.06
N VAL A 203 0.77 -21.49 -3.35
CA VAL A 203 -0.35 -20.66 -2.97
C VAL A 203 -0.42 -19.49 -3.95
N LEU A 204 -1.54 -19.40 -4.67
CA LEU A 204 -1.84 -18.28 -5.55
C LEU A 204 -2.77 -17.30 -4.84
N GLU A 205 -2.30 -16.08 -4.63
CA GLU A 205 -3.03 -15.07 -3.88
C GLU A 205 -3.67 -14.03 -4.80
N LEU A 206 -4.98 -13.86 -4.65
CA LEU A 206 -5.79 -12.84 -5.31
C LEU A 206 -6.02 -11.66 -4.34
N LYS A 207 -5.39 -10.51 -4.59
CA LYS A 207 -5.50 -9.33 -3.71
C LYS A 207 -6.47 -8.31 -4.28
N THR A 208 -7.36 -7.78 -3.43
CA THR A 208 -8.32 -6.77 -3.87
C THR A 208 -8.69 -5.69 -2.85
N LYS A 209 -9.18 -4.55 -3.35
CA LYS A 209 -9.95 -3.50 -2.65
C LYS A 209 -11.40 -3.40 -3.17
N SER A 210 -11.82 -4.33 -4.01
CA SER A 210 -13.15 -4.40 -4.63
C SER A 210 -14.19 -5.05 -3.71
N GLY A 211 -15.45 -4.75 -3.98
CA GLY A 211 -16.62 -5.47 -3.45
C GLY A 211 -17.33 -6.31 -4.51
N ARG A 212 -16.69 -6.53 -5.67
CA ARG A 212 -17.19 -7.34 -6.79
C ARG A 212 -17.15 -8.82 -6.41
N THR A 213 -18.21 -9.58 -6.73
CA THR A 213 -18.38 -10.99 -6.31
C THR A 213 -19.01 -11.91 -7.36
N ASP A 214 -19.34 -11.41 -8.55
CA ASP A 214 -19.88 -12.19 -9.68
C ASP A 214 -18.91 -13.28 -10.16
N TRP A 215 -17.61 -13.09 -9.91
CA TRP A 215 -16.58 -14.09 -10.20
C TRP A 215 -16.68 -15.37 -9.37
N LEU A 216 -17.38 -15.34 -8.23
CA LEU A 216 -17.62 -16.54 -7.41
C LEU A 216 -18.67 -17.48 -8.03
N ASP A 217 -19.53 -16.97 -8.91
CA ASP A 217 -20.70 -17.70 -9.36
C ASP A 217 -20.37 -18.65 -10.54
N ASN A 218 -19.24 -18.44 -11.23
CA ASN A 218 -18.95 -19.08 -12.52
C ASN A 218 -17.65 -19.90 -12.56
N THR A 219 -16.77 -19.78 -11.57
CA THR A 219 -15.45 -20.44 -11.57
C THR A 219 -15.26 -21.24 -10.29
N SER A 220 -14.86 -22.51 -10.42
CA SER A 220 -14.41 -23.31 -9.29
C SER A 220 -12.96 -22.98 -8.98
N PHE A 221 -12.66 -22.63 -7.73
CA PHE A 221 -11.31 -22.31 -7.29
C PHE A 221 -10.70 -23.46 -6.48
N PRO A 222 -9.49 -23.95 -6.83
CA PRO A 222 -8.80 -24.94 -6.02
C PRO A 222 -8.41 -24.34 -4.66
N ARG A 223 -8.27 -25.20 -3.64
CA ARG A 223 -7.97 -24.77 -2.27
C ARG A 223 -6.71 -23.91 -2.16
N ASN A 224 -5.77 -24.05 -3.08
CA ASN A 224 -4.51 -23.32 -3.12
C ASN A 224 -4.61 -21.91 -3.70
N MET A 225 -5.81 -21.44 -4.01
CA MET A 225 -6.09 -20.04 -4.28
C MET A 225 -6.64 -19.35 -3.03
N VAL A 226 -5.97 -18.28 -2.60
CA VAL A 226 -6.37 -17.48 -1.43
C VAL A 226 -6.91 -16.15 -1.93
N ALA A 227 -8.14 -15.81 -1.58
CA ALA A 227 -8.69 -14.49 -1.84
C ALA A 227 -8.38 -13.58 -0.64
N SER A 228 -7.78 -12.42 -0.89
CA SER A 228 -7.38 -11.51 0.16
C SER A 228 -7.82 -10.08 -0.08
N TRP A 229 -8.22 -9.41 1.01
CA TRP A 229 -8.71 -8.04 0.96
C TRP A 229 -7.72 -7.11 1.65
N SER A 230 -7.38 -6.01 0.98
CA SER A 230 -6.77 -4.88 1.67
C SER A 230 -7.85 -4.17 2.49
N LEU A 231 -7.67 -4.13 3.80
CA LEU A 231 -8.55 -3.44 4.73
C LEU A 231 -7.84 -2.20 5.26
N ASN A 232 -8.63 -1.20 5.61
CA ASN A 232 -8.09 0.03 6.18
C ASN A 232 -9.12 0.71 7.07
N ALA A 233 -8.66 1.67 7.85
CA ALA A 233 -9.48 2.56 8.65
C ALA A 233 -10.52 3.28 7.74
N PRO A 234 -11.81 3.35 8.09
CA PRO A 234 -12.84 3.99 7.28
C PRO A 234 -12.51 5.41 6.81
N THR A 235 -11.81 6.20 7.62
CA THR A 235 -11.34 7.53 7.26
C THR A 235 -10.34 7.48 6.11
N VAL A 236 -9.34 6.61 6.18
CA VAL A 236 -8.37 6.41 5.09
C VAL A 236 -9.07 5.96 3.82
N ILE A 237 -10.02 5.01 3.91
CA ILE A 237 -10.77 4.54 2.75
C ILE A 237 -11.50 5.71 2.06
N ARG A 238 -12.21 6.54 2.84
CA ARG A 238 -12.98 7.67 2.29
C ARG A 238 -12.10 8.77 1.71
N LYS A 239 -10.96 9.06 2.35
CA LYS A 239 -10.14 10.24 2.07
C LYS A 239 -9.02 9.96 1.07
N GLU A 240 -8.53 8.72 1.01
CA GLU A 240 -7.32 8.37 0.26
C GLU A 240 -7.50 7.15 -0.66
N GLU A 241 -8.56 6.34 -0.55
CA GLU A 241 -8.78 5.15 -1.40
C GLU A 241 -9.91 5.35 -2.41
N HIS A 242 -9.75 6.33 -3.29
CA HIS A 242 -10.79 6.72 -4.24
C HIS A 242 -11.15 5.61 -5.24
N LEU A 243 -12.44 5.54 -5.58
CA LEU A 243 -13.04 4.56 -6.49
C LEU A 243 -12.98 3.09 -6.00
N THR A 244 -12.48 2.84 -4.79
CA THR A 244 -12.50 1.51 -4.18
C THR A 244 -13.82 1.22 -3.47
N ALA A 245 -14.02 -0.03 -3.05
CA ALA A 245 -15.15 -0.39 -2.20
C ALA A 245 -14.96 0.13 -0.77
N SER A 246 -16.07 0.47 -0.10
CA SER A 246 -16.11 0.76 1.33
C SER A 246 -15.72 -0.47 2.16
N LEU A 247 -15.30 -0.27 3.41
CA LEU A 247 -14.93 -1.35 4.34
C LEU A 247 -16.00 -2.45 4.40
N GLU A 248 -17.26 -2.07 4.60
CA GLU A 248 -18.40 -3.00 4.65
C GLU A 248 -18.52 -3.87 3.39
N LYS A 249 -18.35 -3.27 2.21
CA LYS A 249 -18.46 -3.98 0.94
C LYS A 249 -17.31 -4.97 0.75
N ARG A 250 -16.11 -4.63 1.24
CA ARG A 250 -14.96 -5.55 1.26
C ARG A 250 -15.24 -6.73 2.17
N PHE A 251 -15.77 -6.49 3.38
CA PHE A 251 -16.14 -7.57 4.30
C PHE A 251 -17.26 -8.44 3.76
N ALA A 252 -18.30 -7.86 3.16
CA ALA A 252 -19.37 -8.61 2.52
C ALA A 252 -18.85 -9.52 1.39
N ALA A 253 -17.95 -9.01 0.55
CA ALA A 253 -17.31 -9.80 -0.51
C ALA A 253 -16.40 -10.91 0.05
N ALA A 254 -15.60 -10.61 1.07
CA ALA A 254 -14.75 -11.57 1.75
C ALA A 254 -15.56 -12.69 2.40
N ARG A 255 -16.68 -12.34 3.05
CA ARG A 255 -17.58 -13.30 3.67
C ARG A 255 -18.22 -14.22 2.62
N LYS A 256 -18.71 -13.67 1.50
CA LYS A 256 -19.25 -14.48 0.40
C LYS A 256 -18.19 -15.46 -0.15
N ALA A 257 -16.95 -15.02 -0.33
CA ALA A 257 -15.87 -15.90 -0.79
C ALA A 257 -15.55 -17.01 0.21
N ALA A 258 -15.55 -16.69 1.50
CA ALA A 258 -15.33 -17.66 2.57
C ALA A 258 -16.48 -18.68 2.67
N ASP A 259 -17.72 -18.25 2.48
CA ASP A 259 -18.90 -19.13 2.43
C ASP A 259 -18.86 -20.08 1.24
N CYS A 260 -18.21 -19.67 0.14
CA CYS A 260 -17.85 -20.55 -0.99
C CYS A 260 -16.66 -21.48 -0.71
N GLY A 261 -16.10 -21.46 0.50
CA GLY A 261 -15.00 -22.33 0.92
C GLY A 261 -13.60 -21.87 0.49
N MET A 262 -13.46 -20.64 -0.02
CA MET A 262 -12.14 -20.09 -0.31
C MET A 262 -11.41 -19.70 0.98
N PRO A 263 -10.10 -20.02 1.11
CA PRO A 263 -9.30 -19.46 2.18
C PRO A 263 -9.14 -17.94 2.02
N ILE A 264 -9.20 -17.22 3.14
CA ILE A 264 -9.20 -15.76 3.16
C ILE A 264 -7.89 -15.19 3.70
N GLY A 265 -7.46 -14.04 3.18
CA GLY A 265 -6.40 -13.23 3.76
C GLY A 265 -6.82 -11.78 3.99
N PHE A 266 -6.22 -11.12 4.97
CA PHE A 266 -6.42 -9.70 5.20
C PHE A 266 -5.11 -8.93 5.22
N HIS A 267 -5.09 -7.78 4.56
CA HIS A 267 -3.93 -6.88 4.53
C HIS A 267 -4.31 -5.53 5.10
N LEU A 268 -3.81 -5.21 6.29
CA LEU A 268 -3.77 -3.84 6.80
C LEU A 268 -2.48 -3.22 6.27
N HIS A 269 -2.44 -2.98 4.95
CA HIS A 269 -1.28 -2.46 4.25
C HIS A 269 -1.74 -1.58 3.08
N PRO A 270 -1.50 -0.24 3.14
CA PRO A 270 -0.82 0.47 4.22
C PRO A 270 -1.70 0.85 5.40
N MET A 271 -1.17 0.69 6.61
CA MET A 271 -1.65 1.43 7.77
C MET A 271 -1.18 2.89 7.70
N VAL A 272 -2.04 3.82 8.15
CA VAL A 272 -1.84 5.27 8.13
C VAL A 272 -2.01 5.85 9.53
N HIS A 273 -1.10 6.72 9.95
CA HIS A 273 -1.14 7.38 11.26
C HIS A 273 -1.91 8.69 11.17
N PHE A 274 -3.08 8.78 11.80
CA PHE A 274 -3.99 9.94 11.70
C PHE A 274 -4.80 10.11 12.99
N THR A 275 -5.36 11.28 13.26
CA THR A 275 -6.17 11.48 14.46
C THR A 275 -7.35 10.50 14.51
N GLY A 276 -7.37 9.63 15.53
CA GLY A 276 -8.40 8.59 15.69
C GLY A 276 -8.04 7.22 15.09
N TRP A 277 -6.80 7.02 14.61
CA TRP A 277 -6.35 5.78 13.98
C TRP A 277 -6.56 4.54 14.86
N GLU A 278 -6.27 4.64 16.17
CA GLU A 278 -6.36 3.51 17.11
C GLU A 278 -7.77 2.88 17.10
N GLU A 279 -8.79 3.70 17.24
CA GLU A 279 -10.17 3.22 17.32
C GLU A 279 -10.68 2.69 15.98
N GLU A 280 -10.31 3.34 14.87
CA GLU A 280 -10.71 2.86 13.55
C GLU A 280 -10.03 1.54 13.18
N TYR A 281 -8.75 1.33 13.54
CA TYR A 281 -8.11 0.03 13.33
C TYR A 281 -8.60 -1.04 14.31
N ARG A 282 -8.97 -0.68 15.54
CA ARG A 282 -9.69 -1.59 16.46
C ARG A 282 -10.98 -2.08 15.80
N THR A 283 -11.79 -1.15 15.28
CA THR A 283 -13.04 -1.47 14.57
C THR A 283 -12.80 -2.43 13.41
N VAL A 284 -11.74 -2.24 12.62
CA VAL A 284 -11.38 -3.17 11.52
C VAL A 284 -11.09 -4.57 12.07
N VAL A 285 -10.35 -4.69 13.18
CA VAL A 285 -10.04 -5.99 13.81
C VAL A 285 -11.29 -6.63 14.42
N ASP A 286 -12.15 -5.85 15.05
CA ASP A 286 -13.42 -6.32 15.61
C ASP A 286 -14.33 -6.89 14.51
N GLU A 287 -14.42 -6.22 13.36
CA GLU A 287 -15.17 -6.72 12.20
C GLU A 287 -14.59 -8.02 11.64
N ILE A 288 -13.25 -8.15 11.56
CA ILE A 288 -12.60 -9.41 11.15
C ILE A 288 -12.98 -10.53 12.13
N THR A 289 -12.85 -10.28 13.42
CA THR A 289 -13.02 -11.32 14.46
C THR A 289 -14.48 -11.67 14.73
N THR A 290 -15.41 -10.78 14.35
CA THR A 290 -16.86 -11.01 14.43
C THR A 290 -17.38 -11.80 13.24
N ARG A 291 -16.87 -11.55 12.03
CA ARG A 291 -17.40 -12.14 10.79
C ARG A 291 -16.72 -13.42 10.34
N PHE A 292 -15.52 -13.70 10.84
CA PHE A 292 -14.71 -14.83 10.41
C PHE A 292 -14.28 -15.65 11.62
N SER A 293 -14.07 -16.95 11.42
CA SER A 293 -13.36 -17.78 12.37
C SER A 293 -11.85 -17.71 12.11
N PRO A 294 -11.00 -17.94 13.14
CA PRO A 294 -9.56 -17.97 12.95
C PRO A 294 -9.11 -18.99 11.89
N GLU A 295 -9.84 -20.09 11.73
CA GLU A 295 -9.55 -21.17 10.78
C GLU A 295 -9.70 -20.74 9.33
N GLU A 296 -10.68 -19.89 9.02
CA GLU A 296 -11.00 -19.38 7.67
C GLU A 296 -9.92 -18.43 7.13
N VAL A 297 -9.18 -17.78 8.04
CA VAL A 297 -8.17 -16.79 7.70
C VAL A 297 -6.78 -17.44 7.68
N VAL A 298 -6.13 -17.37 6.52
CA VAL A 298 -4.77 -17.87 6.28
C VAL A 298 -3.73 -16.89 6.80
N MET A 299 -3.93 -15.59 6.56
CA MET A 299 -2.98 -14.56 6.96
C MET A 299 -3.60 -13.22 7.32
N VAL A 300 -2.89 -12.49 8.18
CA VAL A 300 -3.11 -11.08 8.43
C VAL A 300 -1.76 -10.36 8.30
N SER A 301 -1.60 -9.52 7.28
CA SER A 301 -0.38 -8.73 7.12
C SER A 301 -0.57 -7.31 7.67
N LEU A 302 0.43 -6.81 8.37
CA LEU A 302 0.53 -5.41 8.76
C LEU A 302 1.69 -4.75 7.99
N GLY A 303 1.51 -3.54 7.50
CA GLY A 303 2.58 -2.80 6.84
C GLY A 303 2.21 -1.33 6.71
N THR A 304 3.19 -0.43 6.72
CA THR A 304 2.94 1.01 6.61
C THR A 304 3.21 1.55 5.20
N LEU A 305 2.82 2.80 4.97
CA LEU A 305 3.15 3.53 3.74
C LEU A 305 4.65 3.47 3.47
N THR A 306 5.02 3.05 2.27
CA THR A 306 6.42 2.96 1.85
C THR A 306 6.58 3.55 0.46
N PHE A 307 7.42 4.58 0.35
CA PHE A 307 7.59 5.35 -0.87
C PHE A 307 9.03 5.28 -1.40
N THR A 308 9.20 5.15 -2.71
CA THR A 308 10.48 5.46 -3.37
C THR A 308 10.53 6.95 -3.69
N LYS A 309 11.72 7.45 -4.08
CA LYS A 309 11.86 8.86 -4.51
C LYS A 309 10.97 9.16 -5.72
N GLU A 310 10.85 8.21 -6.64
CA GLU A 310 10.01 8.31 -7.83
C GLU A 310 8.54 8.40 -7.45
N VAL A 311 8.07 7.58 -6.52
CA VAL A 311 6.68 7.67 -6.03
C VAL A 311 6.42 9.03 -5.38
N LEU A 312 7.28 9.50 -4.49
CA LEU A 312 7.11 10.83 -3.85
C LEU A 312 7.04 11.96 -4.89
N LYS A 313 7.91 11.92 -5.90
CA LYS A 313 7.89 12.89 -7.01
C LYS A 313 6.55 12.85 -7.76
N GLN A 314 6.08 11.66 -8.10
CA GLN A 314 4.84 11.50 -8.87
C GLN A 314 3.59 11.88 -8.08
N LEU A 315 3.55 11.62 -6.77
CA LEU A 315 2.49 12.09 -5.88
C LEU A 315 2.35 13.62 -5.96
N ARG A 316 3.48 14.33 -5.87
CA ARG A 316 3.55 15.79 -5.98
C ARG A 316 3.16 16.30 -7.37
N GLU A 317 3.61 15.64 -8.42
CA GLU A 317 3.29 16.00 -9.81
C GLU A 317 1.83 15.70 -10.18
N SER A 318 1.16 14.77 -9.49
CA SER A 318 -0.22 14.40 -9.78
C SER A 318 -1.21 15.56 -9.60
N GLY A 319 -0.89 16.51 -8.72
CA GLY A 319 -1.78 17.61 -8.34
C GLY A 319 -3.06 17.14 -7.62
N ARG A 320 -3.16 15.86 -7.26
CA ARG A 320 -4.34 15.29 -6.61
C ARG A 320 -4.34 15.64 -5.13
N PRO A 321 -5.42 16.26 -4.61
CA PRO A 321 -5.56 16.52 -3.18
C PRO A 321 -5.38 15.23 -2.39
N SER A 322 -4.52 15.24 -1.39
CA SER A 322 -4.23 14.11 -0.50
C SER A 322 -3.41 14.62 0.67
N ARG A 323 -3.64 14.09 1.89
CA ARG A 323 -2.80 14.36 3.07
C ARG A 323 -1.82 13.22 3.36
N ILE A 324 -1.66 12.27 2.45
CA ILE A 324 -0.86 11.06 2.71
C ILE A 324 0.63 11.31 2.92
N LEU A 325 1.13 12.47 2.46
CA LEU A 325 2.50 12.93 2.70
C LEU A 325 2.62 13.92 3.87
N GLN A 326 1.51 14.24 4.56
CA GLN A 326 1.49 15.04 5.78
C GLN A 326 1.91 14.16 6.96
N MET A 327 3.15 13.69 6.92
CA MET A 327 3.74 12.78 7.89
C MET A 327 5.26 12.98 7.94
N GLU A 328 5.87 12.61 9.06
CA GLU A 328 7.33 12.47 9.13
C GLU A 328 7.80 11.31 8.23
N LEU A 329 8.67 11.63 7.27
CA LEU A 329 9.26 10.67 6.35
C LEU A 329 10.70 10.37 6.75
N THR A 330 10.94 9.14 7.20
CA THR A 330 12.26 8.64 7.55
C THR A 330 12.72 7.62 6.52
N GLU A 331 14.03 7.58 6.26
CA GLU A 331 14.59 6.55 5.38
C GLU A 331 14.56 5.19 6.09
N THR A 332 13.88 4.23 5.48
CA THR A 332 13.77 2.84 5.95
C THR A 332 14.15 1.91 4.81
N ALA A 333 15.27 1.19 4.98
CA ALA A 333 15.74 0.17 4.02
C ALA A 333 15.83 0.66 2.54
N GLY A 334 16.24 1.92 2.32
CA GLY A 334 16.37 2.54 0.99
C GLY A 334 15.06 3.08 0.40
N LYS A 335 13.99 3.12 1.19
CA LYS A 335 12.69 3.75 0.89
C LYS A 335 12.34 4.76 1.99
N TYR A 336 11.20 5.44 1.89
CA TYR A 336 10.72 6.40 2.88
C TYR A 336 9.42 5.95 3.51
N SER A 337 9.31 6.07 4.83
CA SER A 337 8.16 5.60 5.60
C SER A 337 8.08 6.33 6.96
N TYR A 338 7.13 5.95 7.82
CA TYR A 338 7.04 6.49 9.19
C TYR A 338 8.28 6.17 10.03
N PRO A 339 8.58 6.96 11.09
CA PRO A 339 9.53 6.57 12.12
C PRO A 339 9.23 5.20 12.72
N VAL A 340 10.26 4.48 13.16
CA VAL A 340 10.16 3.12 13.70
C VAL A 340 9.22 3.05 14.89
N GLU A 341 9.25 4.05 15.75
CA GLU A 341 8.43 4.16 16.95
C GLU A 341 6.94 4.23 16.59
N THR A 342 6.60 5.04 15.58
CA THR A 342 5.23 5.15 15.07
C THR A 342 4.76 3.81 14.49
N LYS A 343 5.61 3.15 13.69
CA LYS A 343 5.30 1.82 13.13
C LYS A 343 5.05 0.79 14.22
N GLN A 344 5.91 0.74 15.23
CA GLN A 344 5.77 -0.17 16.36
C GLN A 344 4.43 0.05 17.07
N GLN A 345 4.09 1.30 17.40
CA GLN A 345 2.81 1.63 18.05
C GLN A 345 1.61 1.13 17.22
N MET A 346 1.60 1.42 15.92
CA MET A 346 0.52 1.02 15.03
C MET A 346 0.38 -0.50 14.92
N PHE A 347 1.49 -1.21 14.72
CA PHE A 347 1.46 -2.67 14.57
C PHE A 347 1.15 -3.38 15.87
N SER A 348 1.74 -2.95 16.99
CA SER A 348 1.44 -3.50 18.32
C SER A 348 -0.03 -3.29 18.66
N HIS A 349 -0.60 -2.12 18.38
CA HIS A 349 -2.02 -1.84 18.62
C HIS A 349 -2.93 -2.77 17.80
N ALA A 350 -2.73 -2.84 16.49
CA ALA A 350 -3.55 -3.70 15.62
C ALA A 350 -3.43 -5.18 16.02
N TYR A 351 -2.21 -5.68 16.27
CA TYR A 351 -2.00 -7.05 16.73
C TYR A 351 -2.64 -7.30 18.10
N ASN A 352 -2.56 -6.36 19.04
CA ASN A 352 -3.12 -6.50 20.39
C ASN A 352 -4.65 -6.47 20.42
N CYS A 353 -5.30 -5.84 19.44
CA CYS A 353 -6.75 -5.91 19.30
C CYS A 353 -7.25 -7.33 18.97
N PHE A 354 -6.43 -8.19 18.33
CA PHE A 354 -6.83 -9.56 18.08
C PHE A 354 -6.92 -10.39 19.38
N PRO A 355 -8.02 -11.16 19.58
CA PRO A 355 -8.16 -12.06 20.71
C PRO A 355 -7.06 -13.13 20.77
N LYS A 356 -6.80 -13.67 21.96
CA LYS A 356 -5.81 -14.76 22.15
C LYS A 356 -6.12 -15.99 21.29
N SER A 357 -7.39 -16.29 21.01
CA SER A 357 -7.80 -17.41 20.16
C SER A 357 -7.27 -17.29 18.72
N TRP A 358 -7.12 -16.08 18.21
CA TRP A 358 -6.56 -15.79 16.89
C TRP A 358 -5.03 -15.92 16.87
N LYS A 359 -4.36 -15.85 18.02
CA LYS A 359 -2.89 -15.90 18.14
C LYS A 359 -2.35 -17.31 18.42
N THR A 360 -3.09 -18.32 17.97
CA THR A 360 -2.73 -19.74 18.12
C THR A 360 -2.32 -20.32 16.77
N GLY A 361 -1.77 -21.54 16.76
CA GLY A 361 -1.45 -22.24 15.50
C GLY A 361 -2.66 -22.49 14.59
N LYS A 362 -3.90 -22.39 15.10
CA LYS A 362 -5.14 -22.47 14.31
C LYS A 362 -5.60 -21.13 13.75
N GLY A 363 -5.07 -20.01 14.25
CA GLY A 363 -5.37 -18.69 13.74
C GLY A 363 -4.57 -18.36 12.48
N PRO A 364 -4.66 -17.12 11.98
CA PRO A 364 -3.92 -16.71 10.80
C PRO A 364 -2.43 -16.51 11.10
N PHE A 365 -1.61 -16.58 10.06
CA PHE A 365 -0.22 -16.16 10.13
C PHE A 365 -0.13 -14.63 10.14
N PHE A 366 0.37 -14.07 11.25
CA PHE A 366 0.65 -12.64 11.37
C PHE A 366 2.06 -12.32 10.90
N TYR A 367 2.21 -11.27 10.09
CA TYR A 367 3.52 -10.83 9.63
C TYR A 367 3.58 -9.34 9.32
N LEU A 368 4.79 -8.77 9.40
CA LEU A 368 5.06 -7.39 9.00
C LEU A 368 5.61 -7.35 7.57
N CYS A 369 4.85 -6.78 6.63
CA CYS A 369 5.19 -6.76 5.21
C CYS A 369 6.14 -5.61 4.87
N MET A 370 7.33 -5.93 4.36
CA MET A 370 8.36 -4.95 3.98
C MET A 370 8.91 -4.10 5.15
N GLU A 371 8.85 -4.64 6.37
CA GLU A 371 9.25 -3.93 7.58
C GLU A 371 10.57 -4.47 8.18
N LEU A 372 11.21 -3.62 8.98
CA LEU A 372 12.50 -3.90 9.61
C LEU A 372 12.41 -5.05 10.62
N PRO A 373 13.44 -5.92 10.74
CA PRO A 373 13.47 -7.00 11.72
C PRO A 373 13.25 -6.56 13.16
N GLN A 374 13.74 -5.37 13.54
CA GLN A 374 13.63 -4.84 14.90
C GLN A 374 12.18 -4.58 15.37
N LEU A 375 11.22 -4.51 14.44
CA LEU A 375 9.80 -4.33 14.77
C LEU A 375 9.11 -5.65 15.16
N TRP A 376 9.69 -6.81 14.87
CA TRP A 376 9.01 -8.10 15.05
C TRP A 376 8.83 -8.48 16.51
N GLU A 377 9.91 -8.51 17.28
CA GLU A 377 9.88 -8.87 18.71
C GLU A 377 8.97 -7.93 19.52
N PRO A 378 9.05 -6.59 19.39
CA PRO A 378 8.19 -5.69 20.15
C PRO A 378 6.70 -5.76 19.77
N VAL A 379 6.38 -6.18 18.54
CA VAL A 379 5.00 -6.27 18.06
C VAL A 379 4.39 -7.62 18.41
N PHE A 380 5.08 -8.72 18.11
CA PHE A 380 4.53 -10.07 18.21
C PHE A 380 5.01 -10.85 19.44
N GLY A 381 6.08 -10.39 20.12
CA GLY A 381 6.76 -11.18 21.15
C GLY A 381 7.60 -12.33 20.59
N TYR A 382 7.87 -12.31 19.29
CA TYR A 382 8.80 -13.22 18.61
C TYR A 382 9.35 -12.56 17.33
N SER A 383 10.48 -13.07 16.86
CA SER A 383 11.12 -12.65 15.62
C SER A 383 11.78 -13.83 14.90
N PHE A 384 11.99 -13.66 13.59
CA PHE A 384 12.73 -14.63 12.79
C PHE A 384 14.20 -14.20 12.65
N PRO A 385 15.16 -15.13 12.76
CA PRO A 385 16.57 -14.79 12.66
C PRO A 385 16.98 -14.30 11.26
N ASP A 386 16.35 -14.80 10.22
CA ASP A 386 16.68 -14.52 8.81
C ASP A 386 15.45 -14.63 7.90
N ASN A 387 15.62 -14.32 6.62
CA ASN A 387 14.52 -14.43 5.64
C ASN A 387 14.12 -15.87 5.37
N ALA A 388 15.05 -16.83 5.41
CA ALA A 388 14.79 -18.23 5.09
C ALA A 388 13.89 -18.91 6.15
N SER A 389 14.15 -18.66 7.43
CA SER A 389 13.36 -19.14 8.55
C SER A 389 11.96 -18.51 8.57
N PHE A 390 11.85 -17.22 8.27
CA PHE A 390 10.58 -16.53 8.09
C PHE A 390 9.74 -17.14 6.97
N GLU A 391 10.34 -17.29 5.78
CA GLU A 391 9.70 -17.90 4.62
C GLU A 391 9.27 -19.34 4.91
N ALA A 392 10.12 -20.15 5.55
CA ALA A 392 9.81 -21.53 5.89
C ALA A 392 8.63 -21.63 6.87
N ALA A 393 8.56 -20.74 7.87
CA ALA A 393 7.45 -20.69 8.82
C ALA A 393 6.14 -20.29 8.14
N MET A 394 6.17 -19.25 7.31
CA MET A 394 4.99 -18.80 6.54
C MET A 394 4.50 -19.90 5.60
N ARG A 395 5.41 -20.51 4.83
CA ARG A 395 5.11 -21.62 3.92
C ARG A 395 4.48 -22.81 4.63
N ARG A 396 5.02 -23.20 5.79
CA ARG A 396 4.46 -24.29 6.59
C ARG A 396 3.02 -23.98 7.01
N HIS A 397 2.82 -22.80 7.61
CA HIS A 397 1.51 -22.39 8.12
C HIS A 397 0.45 -22.33 7.00
N TYR A 398 0.78 -21.69 5.87
CA TYR A 398 -0.16 -21.58 4.75
C TYR A 398 -0.52 -22.97 4.21
N ARG A 399 0.46 -23.87 4.08
CA ARG A 399 0.18 -25.23 3.62
C ARG A 399 -0.71 -26.01 4.57
N GLU A 400 -0.51 -25.89 5.88
CA GLU A 400 -1.36 -26.55 6.89
C GLU A 400 -2.81 -26.04 6.84
N LYS A 401 -2.97 -24.74 6.59
CA LYS A 401 -4.29 -24.08 6.45
C LYS A 401 -5.02 -24.45 5.17
N VAL A 402 -4.30 -24.43 4.07
CA VAL A 402 -4.85 -24.63 2.72
C VAL A 402 -5.03 -26.11 2.40
N PHE A 403 -4.18 -26.98 2.96
CA PHE A 403 -4.21 -28.43 2.81
C PHE A 403 -4.25 -29.12 4.18
N PRO A 404 -5.35 -28.99 4.94
CA PRO A 404 -5.48 -29.69 6.22
C PRO A 404 -5.38 -31.20 5.98
N ARG A 405 -4.55 -31.87 6.79
CA ARG A 405 -4.49 -33.33 6.79
C ARG A 405 -5.85 -33.84 7.28
N SER A 406 -6.50 -34.68 6.47
CA SER A 406 -7.76 -35.36 6.77
C SER A 406 -7.69 -36.22 8.02
#